data_AF-A0A2M8C4C3-F1
#
_entry.id   AF-A0A2M8C4C3-F1
#
_cell.length_a   1.000
_cell.length_b   1.000
_cell.length_c   1.000
_cell.angle_alpha   90.00
_cell.angle_beta   90.00
_cell.angle_gamma   90.00
#
_symmetry.space_group_name_H-M   'P 1'
#
loop_
_entity.id
_entity.type
_entity.pdbx_description
1 polymer ?
#
loop_
_entity_poly.entity_id
_entity_poly.type
_entity_poly.pdbx_seq_one_letter_code
_entity_poly.pdbx_strand_id
1 'polypeptide(L)'
;MVFSDTTAKNGILQMCEQTTNLGDTGITGNSALKAYFTNLINQWLQIGHFYAWTTNKDWHFDDFNYTTFPFATTTVVDSQRDYSLPSTLYRVRKVEIMDIAGKYHALKQFDEESPILVNEKEQETPGIPTHYRLANFSLILYPVPDITMVTAEKGLR
;
A
#
# COMPACT_ATOMS: atom_id res chain seq x y z
N MET A 1 -12.33 4.28 20.45
CA MET A 1 -12.89 5.65 20.45
C MET A 1 -14.20 5.61 19.67
N VAL A 2 -15.29 6.13 20.23
CA VAL A 2 -16.64 6.05 19.62
C VAL A 2 -16.89 7.32 18.80
N PHE A 3 -17.47 7.18 17.61
CA PHE A 3 -17.73 8.32 16.73
C PHE A 3 -18.70 9.34 17.35
N SER A 4 -19.81 8.85 17.91
CA SER A 4 -20.80 9.68 18.61
C SER A 4 -21.43 8.91 19.76
N ASP A 5 -21.48 9.53 20.93
CA ASP A 5 -22.20 9.05 22.11
C ASP A 5 -22.83 10.26 22.81
N THR A 6 -24.10 10.51 22.54
CA THR A 6 -24.86 11.62 23.13
C THR A 6 -25.28 11.36 24.58
N THR A 7 -25.09 10.14 25.09
CA THR A 7 -25.48 9.72 26.44
C THR A 7 -24.32 9.89 27.41
N ALA A 8 -23.19 9.21 27.15
CA ALA A 8 -21.98 9.31 27.98
C ALA A 8 -21.11 10.52 27.63
N LYS A 9 -21.40 11.19 26.50
CA LYS A 9 -20.71 12.40 26.03
C LYS A 9 -19.20 12.24 25.83
N ASN A 10 -18.76 11.03 25.50
CA ASN A 10 -17.37 10.68 25.25
C ASN A 10 -17.08 10.40 23.76
N GLY A 11 -18.05 10.65 22.88
CA GLY A 11 -17.88 10.53 21.43
C GLY A 11 -17.06 11.69 20.85
N ILE A 12 -16.41 11.45 19.70
CA ILE A 12 -15.61 12.47 19.00
C ILE A 12 -16.45 13.72 18.71
N LEU A 13 -17.69 13.54 18.23
CA LEU A 13 -18.58 14.67 17.98
C LEU A 13 -18.92 15.45 19.26
N GLN A 14 -19.08 14.77 20.40
CA GLN A 14 -19.33 15.43 21.68
C GLN A 14 -18.10 16.19 22.19
N MET A 15 -16.90 15.68 21.97
CA MET A 15 -15.66 16.41 22.25
C MET A 15 -15.55 17.69 21.41
N CYS A 16 -15.94 17.64 20.13
CA CYS A 16 -16.01 18.82 19.27
C CYS A 16 -17.03 19.85 19.80
N GLU A 17 -18.24 19.40 20.16
CA GLU A 17 -19.28 20.25 20.76
C GLU A 17 -18.78 20.97 22.02
N GLN A 18 -18.09 20.25 22.91
CA GLN A 18 -17.48 20.81 24.13
C GLN A 18 -16.36 21.81 23.83
N THR A 19 -15.46 21.48 22.90
CA THR A 19 -14.29 22.32 22.58
C THR A 19 -14.70 23.63 21.89
N THR A 20 -15.74 23.58 21.07
CA THR A 20 -16.30 24.74 20.33
C THR A 20 -17.34 25.51 21.13
N ASN A 21 -17.68 25.06 22.34
CA ASN A 21 -18.72 25.64 23.20
C ASN A 21 -20.09 25.77 22.50
N LEU A 22 -20.44 24.83 21.62
CA LEU A 22 -21.72 24.80 20.91
C LEU A 22 -22.88 24.24 21.76
N GLY A 23 -22.59 23.80 22.98
CA GLY A 23 -23.55 23.13 23.87
C GLY A 23 -23.85 21.70 23.44
N ASP A 24 -24.60 20.99 24.29
CA ASP A 24 -25.02 19.63 24.00
C ASP A 24 -25.85 19.59 22.71
N THR A 25 -25.54 18.64 21.83
CA THR A 25 -26.24 18.43 20.55
C THR A 25 -26.09 19.54 19.51
N GLY A 26 -25.24 20.55 19.74
CA GLY A 26 -25.00 21.64 18.80
C GLY A 26 -24.51 21.16 17.42
N ILE A 27 -23.76 20.05 17.36
CA ILE A 27 -23.32 19.41 16.12
C ILE A 27 -24.21 18.21 15.81
N THR A 28 -24.43 17.32 16.78
CA THR A 28 -25.11 16.03 16.59
C THR A 28 -26.60 16.13 16.36
N GLY A 29 -27.25 17.20 16.84
CA GLY A 29 -28.64 17.53 16.56
C GLY A 29 -28.86 18.26 15.23
N ASN A 30 -27.79 18.69 14.54
CA ASN A 30 -27.87 19.40 13.27
C ASN A 30 -27.25 18.57 12.14
N SER A 31 -28.07 18.13 11.18
CA SER A 31 -27.61 17.25 10.09
C SER A 31 -26.51 17.86 9.21
N ALA A 32 -26.57 19.18 8.94
CA ALA A 32 -25.58 19.87 8.12
C ALA A 32 -24.24 20.00 8.85
N LEU A 33 -24.26 20.43 10.12
CA LEU A 33 -23.04 20.52 10.93
C LEU A 33 -22.45 19.13 11.19
N LYS A 34 -23.28 18.15 11.49
CA LYS A 34 -22.83 16.76 11.65
C LYS A 34 -22.10 16.27 10.41
N ALA A 35 -22.65 16.47 9.21
CA ALA A 35 -21.99 16.09 7.96
C ALA A 35 -20.66 16.81 7.76
N TYR A 36 -20.61 18.13 8.04
CA TYR A 36 -19.41 18.93 7.92
C TYR A 36 -18.29 18.47 8.86
N PHE A 37 -18.59 18.31 10.16
CA PHE A 37 -17.61 17.81 11.14
C PHE A 37 -17.17 16.38 10.85
N THR A 38 -18.09 15.52 10.37
CA THR A 38 -17.73 14.15 9.94
C THR A 38 -16.70 14.19 8.82
N ASN A 39 -16.90 15.06 7.81
CA ASN A 39 -15.96 15.21 6.72
C ASN A 39 -14.59 15.71 7.21
N LEU A 40 -14.55 16.71 8.10
CA LEU A 40 -13.30 17.19 8.70
C LEU A 40 -12.56 16.10 9.49
N ILE A 41 -13.28 15.32 10.30
CA ILE A 41 -12.71 14.20 11.06
C ILE A 41 -12.07 13.18 10.10
N ASN A 42 -12.76 12.84 9.01
CA ASN A 42 -12.23 11.91 8.01
C ASN A 42 -10.97 12.46 7.31
N GLN A 43 -10.94 13.75 6.97
CA GLN A 43 -9.75 14.39 6.39
C GLN A 43 -8.57 14.36 7.37
N TRP A 44 -8.79 14.72 8.63
CA TRP A 44 -7.73 14.71 9.64
C TRP A 44 -7.27 13.30 9.99
N LEU A 45 -8.16 12.31 9.98
CA LEU A 45 -7.80 10.90 10.10
C LEU A 45 -6.87 10.48 8.97
N GLN A 46 -7.16 10.87 7.73
CA GLN A 46 -6.31 10.59 6.58
C GLN A 46 -4.93 11.25 6.72
N ILE A 47 -4.87 12.52 7.11
CA ILE A 47 -3.63 13.28 7.29
C ILE A 47 -2.79 12.69 8.43
N GLY A 48 -3.40 12.44 9.60
CA GLY A 48 -2.72 11.88 10.76
C GLY A 48 -2.18 10.49 10.49
N HIS A 49 -2.94 9.66 9.77
CA HIS A 49 -2.48 8.36 9.32
C HIS A 49 -1.26 8.48 8.39
N PHE A 50 -1.31 9.36 7.38
CA PHE A 50 -0.17 9.57 6.50
C PHE A 50 1.10 9.96 7.26
N TYR A 51 1.01 10.88 8.23
CA TYR A 51 2.15 11.24 9.07
C TYR A 51 2.68 10.07 9.90
N ALA A 52 1.81 9.31 10.56
CA ALA A 52 2.22 8.14 11.33
C ALA A 52 2.92 7.09 10.45
N TRP A 53 2.42 6.88 9.23
CA TRP A 53 2.99 5.95 8.27
C TRP A 53 4.35 6.41 7.72
N THR A 54 4.55 7.71 7.49
CA THR A 54 5.86 8.24 7.06
C THR A 54 6.94 8.14 8.14
N THR A 55 6.56 8.09 9.41
CA THR A 55 7.50 8.09 10.55
C THR A 55 7.82 6.68 11.06
N ASN A 56 6.86 5.77 11.03
CA ASN A 56 7.05 4.39 11.47
C ASN A 56 6.92 3.41 10.31
N LYS A 57 8.05 2.78 9.94
CA LYS A 57 8.13 1.83 8.82
C LYS A 57 7.60 0.43 9.16
N ASP A 58 7.43 0.13 10.44
CA ASP A 58 7.09 -1.20 10.96
C ASP A 58 5.63 -1.31 11.40
N TRP A 59 5.02 -0.20 11.83
CA TRP A 59 3.61 -0.18 12.18
C TRP A 59 2.74 -0.08 10.93
N HIS A 60 1.87 -1.07 10.77
CA HIS A 60 0.96 -1.16 9.64
C HIS A 60 -0.45 -0.86 10.13
N PHE A 61 -0.92 0.35 9.86
CA PHE A 61 -2.32 0.68 10.05
C PHE A 61 -3.12 0.00 8.94
N ASP A 62 -4.05 -0.88 9.33
CA ASP A 62 -4.96 -1.56 8.43
C ASP A 62 -6.38 -1.30 8.89
N ASP A 63 -7.29 -1.13 7.94
CA ASP A 63 -8.70 -0.93 8.25
C ASP A 63 -9.32 -2.30 8.57
N PHE A 64 -9.82 -2.46 9.79
CA PHE A 64 -10.44 -3.70 10.26
C PHE A 64 -11.63 -4.17 9.41
N ASN A 65 -12.19 -3.29 8.57
CA ASN A 65 -13.29 -3.61 7.66
C ASN A 65 -12.84 -4.33 6.38
N TYR A 66 -11.55 -4.34 6.04
CA TYR A 66 -11.04 -5.05 4.87
C TYR A 66 -10.56 -6.45 5.25
N THR A 67 -10.99 -7.46 4.50
CA THR A 67 -10.68 -8.87 4.76
C THR A 67 -9.49 -9.39 3.95
N THR A 68 -8.97 -8.58 3.03
CA THR A 68 -7.89 -8.94 2.10
C THR A 68 -6.79 -7.91 2.12
N PHE A 69 -5.54 -8.35 2.07
CA PHE A 69 -4.41 -7.47 1.86
C PHE A 69 -4.50 -6.81 0.48
N PRO A 70 -4.13 -5.52 0.34
CA PRO A 70 -4.02 -4.89 -0.96
C PRO A 70 -2.80 -5.45 -1.71
N PHE A 71 -3.03 -6.10 -2.84
CA PHE A 71 -2.00 -6.49 -3.80
C PHE A 71 -2.34 -5.93 -5.18
N ALA A 72 -1.33 -5.45 -5.89
CA ALA A 72 -1.44 -5.13 -7.30
C ALA A 72 -0.98 -6.37 -8.09
N THR A 73 -1.50 -6.56 -9.30
CA THR A 73 -0.98 -7.60 -10.20
C THR A 73 -0.68 -7.00 -11.55
N THR A 74 0.37 -7.45 -12.21
CA THR A 74 0.65 -7.11 -13.60
C THR A 74 0.96 -8.35 -14.42
N THR A 75 0.72 -8.25 -15.73
CA THR A 75 1.05 -9.31 -16.68
C THR A 75 2.55 -9.30 -16.90
N VAL A 76 3.18 -10.47 -16.76
CA VAL A 76 4.59 -10.67 -17.09
C VAL A 76 4.71 -10.82 -18.60
N VAL A 77 5.64 -10.07 -19.19
CA VAL A 77 5.93 -10.10 -20.62
C VAL A 77 7.31 -10.70 -20.81
N ASP A 78 7.44 -11.57 -21.81
CA ASP A 78 8.70 -12.26 -22.08
C ASP A 78 9.85 -11.29 -22.32
N SER A 79 10.98 -11.57 -21.67
CA SER A 79 12.20 -10.74 -21.75
C SER A 79 11.99 -9.26 -21.38
N GLN A 80 10.85 -8.89 -20.80
CA GLN A 80 10.59 -7.52 -20.35
C GLN A 80 11.14 -7.32 -18.95
N ARG A 81 12.06 -6.37 -18.82
CA ARG A 81 12.75 -6.06 -17.56
C ARG A 81 12.00 -5.06 -16.70
N ASP A 82 11.41 -4.05 -17.32
CA ASP A 82 10.84 -2.86 -16.68
C ASP A 82 9.31 -2.94 -16.63
N TYR A 83 8.74 -2.77 -15.44
CA TYR A 83 7.31 -2.74 -15.19
C TYR A 83 6.92 -1.45 -14.47
N SER A 84 5.91 -0.75 -14.99
CA SER A 84 5.38 0.44 -14.32
C SER A 84 4.56 0.07 -13.08
N LEU A 85 4.83 0.75 -11.97
CA LEU A 85 4.05 0.63 -10.75
C LEU A 85 2.74 1.44 -10.88
N PRO A 86 1.60 0.91 -10.39
CA PRO A 86 0.36 1.67 -10.26
C PRO A 86 0.54 2.99 -9.51
N SER A 87 -0.08 4.06 -10.00
CA SER A 87 -0.04 5.40 -9.37
C SER A 87 -0.74 5.48 -8.01
N THR A 88 -1.52 4.46 -7.66
CA THR A 88 -2.22 4.34 -6.37
C THR A 88 -1.36 3.68 -5.29
N LEU A 89 -0.16 3.21 -5.60
CA LEU A 89 0.73 2.59 -4.63
C LEU A 89 1.43 3.63 -3.78
N TYR A 90 1.34 3.47 -2.45
CA TYR A 90 2.11 4.26 -1.50
C TYR A 90 3.52 3.68 -1.27
N ARG A 91 3.64 2.34 -1.17
CA ARG A 91 4.91 1.63 -0.96
C ARG A 91 4.81 0.18 -1.40
N VAL A 92 5.86 -0.31 -2.03
CA VAL A 92 6.03 -1.74 -2.32
C VAL A 92 6.65 -2.42 -1.10
N ARG A 93 5.98 -3.46 -0.58
CA ARG A 93 6.46 -4.24 0.58
C ARG A 93 7.17 -5.53 0.16
N LYS A 94 6.61 -6.18 -0.83
CA LYS A 94 7.03 -7.47 -1.34
C LYS A 94 6.65 -7.52 -2.81
N VAL A 95 7.51 -8.12 -3.61
CA VAL A 95 7.20 -8.48 -4.99
C VAL A 95 7.33 -9.99 -5.10
N GLU A 96 6.38 -10.63 -5.75
CA GLU A 96 6.33 -12.07 -5.96
C GLU A 96 6.06 -12.38 -7.42
N ILE A 97 6.72 -13.42 -7.92
CA ILE A 97 6.49 -13.95 -9.26
C ILE A 97 5.95 -15.38 -9.20
N MET A 98 4.93 -15.66 -10.00
CA MET A 98 4.33 -16.98 -10.13
C MET A 98 5.09 -17.81 -11.17
N ASP A 99 5.54 -19.00 -10.78
CA ASP A 99 6.09 -19.97 -11.72
C ASP A 99 4.99 -20.67 -12.55
N ILE A 100 5.36 -21.44 -13.56
CA ILE A 100 4.41 -22.21 -14.38
C ILE A 100 3.62 -23.26 -13.58
N ALA A 101 4.12 -23.66 -12.40
CA ALA A 101 3.45 -24.58 -11.50
C ALA A 101 2.43 -23.88 -10.57
N GLY A 102 2.24 -22.56 -10.72
CA GLY A 102 1.30 -21.76 -9.93
C GLY A 102 1.81 -21.37 -8.54
N LYS A 103 3.11 -21.57 -8.26
CA LYS A 103 3.73 -21.22 -6.97
C LYS A 103 4.37 -19.83 -7.05
N TYR A 104 4.08 -19.01 -6.05
CA TYR A 104 4.70 -17.69 -5.89
C TYR A 104 6.08 -17.77 -5.24
N HIS A 105 7.05 -17.13 -5.86
CA HIS A 105 8.40 -16.94 -5.37
C HIS A 105 8.60 -15.49 -4.96
N ALA A 106 9.01 -15.26 -3.71
CA ALA A 106 9.31 -13.94 -3.20
C ALA A 106 10.64 -13.43 -3.77
N LEU A 107 10.60 -12.28 -4.43
CA LEU A 107 11.78 -11.63 -4.95
C LEU A 107 12.50 -10.85 -3.84
N LYS A 108 13.82 -10.77 -3.94
CA LYS A 108 14.64 -9.98 -3.01
C LYS A 108 14.90 -8.60 -3.59
N GLN A 109 14.56 -7.56 -2.82
CA GLN A 109 14.96 -6.20 -3.17
C GLN A 109 16.47 -6.06 -2.98
N PHE A 110 17.13 -5.41 -3.93
CA PHE A 110 18.50 -4.93 -3.74
C PHE A 110 18.58 -3.44 -4.04
N ASP A 111 19.57 -2.79 -3.44
CA ASP A 111 19.91 -1.40 -3.67
C ASP A 111 21.21 -1.31 -4.50
N GLU A 112 21.46 -0.19 -5.16
CA GLU A 112 22.62 0.00 -6.06
C GLU A 112 23.97 -0.17 -5.34
N GLU A 113 24.00 0.01 -4.01
CA GLU A 113 25.20 -0.21 -3.18
C GLU A 113 25.41 -1.67 -2.76
N SER A 114 24.49 -2.58 -3.08
CA SER A 114 24.67 -4.00 -2.74
C SER A 114 25.72 -4.64 -3.65
N PRO A 115 26.80 -5.23 -3.11
CA PRO A 115 27.92 -5.81 -3.87
C PRO A 115 27.56 -7.08 -4.66
N ILE A 116 26.27 -7.44 -4.72
CA ILE A 116 25.76 -8.66 -5.34
C ILE A 116 25.78 -8.56 -6.89
N LEU A 117 25.87 -7.36 -7.46
CA LEU A 117 25.83 -7.16 -8.92
C LEU A 117 27.14 -6.64 -9.49
N VAL A 118 28.16 -7.51 -9.50
CA VAL A 118 29.36 -7.31 -10.33
C VAL A 118 29.15 -7.87 -11.76
N ASN A 119 28.10 -8.68 -11.99
CA ASN A 119 27.86 -9.34 -13.29
C ASN A 119 26.49 -8.99 -13.88
N GLU A 120 26.30 -7.76 -14.37
CA GLU A 120 25.10 -7.35 -15.12
C GLU A 120 24.82 -8.27 -16.33
N LYS A 121 25.85 -8.89 -16.90
CA LYS A 121 25.77 -9.81 -18.04
C LYS A 121 25.15 -11.18 -17.71
N GLU A 122 25.24 -11.66 -16.47
CA GLU A 122 24.65 -12.96 -16.09
C GLU A 122 23.13 -12.85 -15.86
N GLN A 123 22.61 -11.62 -15.72
CA GLN A 123 21.19 -11.36 -15.46
C GLN A 123 20.38 -11.04 -16.72
N GLU A 124 21.01 -11.06 -17.89
CA GLU A 124 20.32 -10.91 -19.19
C GLU A 124 19.76 -12.23 -19.72
N THR A 125 20.21 -13.38 -19.19
CA THR A 125 19.67 -14.68 -19.60
C THR A 125 18.24 -14.80 -19.09
N PRO A 126 17.24 -15.03 -19.96
CA PRO A 126 15.86 -15.23 -19.54
C PRO A 126 15.74 -16.39 -18.55
N GLY A 127 14.95 -16.20 -17.49
CA GLY A 127 14.72 -17.21 -16.48
C GLY A 127 13.66 -16.80 -15.49
N ILE A 128 13.65 -17.41 -14.30
CA ILE A 128 12.77 -17.01 -13.20
C ILE A 128 13.44 -15.85 -12.45
N PRO A 129 12.82 -14.65 -12.42
CA PRO A 129 13.33 -13.54 -11.63
C PRO A 129 13.47 -13.93 -10.16
N THR A 130 14.58 -13.51 -9.54
CA THR A 130 14.87 -13.77 -8.12
C THR A 130 15.07 -12.47 -7.34
N HIS A 131 15.41 -11.40 -8.04
CA HIS A 131 15.73 -10.10 -7.50
C HIS A 131 14.94 -9.01 -8.22
N TYR A 132 14.72 -7.90 -7.52
CA TYR A 132 14.13 -6.71 -8.13
C TYR A 132 14.77 -5.43 -7.60
N ARG A 133 14.70 -4.39 -8.42
CA ARG A 133 15.05 -3.02 -8.06
C ARG A 133 13.83 -2.13 -8.24
N LEU A 134 13.67 -1.18 -7.32
CA LEU A 134 12.70 -0.10 -7.45
C LEU A 134 13.45 1.16 -7.85
N ALA A 135 13.12 1.71 -9.02
CA ALA A 135 13.70 2.95 -9.50
C ALA A 135 12.55 3.87 -9.93
N ASN A 136 12.33 4.97 -9.20
CA ASN A 136 11.18 5.86 -9.40
C ASN A 136 9.85 5.07 -9.36
N PHE A 137 9.06 5.13 -10.45
CA PHE A 137 7.82 4.37 -10.64
C PHE A 137 8.01 3.09 -11.47
N SER A 138 9.23 2.59 -11.55
CA SER A 138 9.58 1.36 -12.26
C SER A 138 10.02 0.27 -11.30
N LEU A 139 9.52 -0.93 -11.56
CA LEU A 139 9.94 -2.19 -10.99
C LEU A 139 10.77 -2.93 -12.04
N ILE A 140 12.03 -3.18 -11.71
CA ILE A 140 13.01 -3.77 -12.63
C ILE A 140 13.38 -5.15 -12.13
N LEU A 141 13.16 -6.18 -12.96
CA LEU A 141 13.34 -7.58 -12.60
C LEU A 141 14.71 -8.13 -13.02
N TYR A 142 15.25 -9.02 -12.21
CA TYR A 142 16.53 -9.70 -12.46
C TYR A 142 16.48 -11.18 -12.03
N PRO A 143 16.86 -12.12 -12.92
CA PRO A 143 17.02 -11.97 -14.38
C PRO A 143 15.73 -11.53 -15.09
N VAL A 144 15.79 -11.27 -16.41
CA VAL A 144 14.59 -11.01 -17.20
C VAL A 144 13.66 -12.24 -17.19
N PRO A 145 12.34 -12.05 -17.13
CA PRO A 145 11.39 -13.16 -17.05
C PRO A 145 11.34 -13.96 -18.36
N ASP A 146 11.30 -15.28 -18.22
CA ASP A 146 11.03 -16.23 -19.30
C ASP A 146 9.62 -16.82 -19.14
N ILE A 147 8.72 -16.52 -20.07
CA ILE A 147 7.31 -16.97 -20.03
C ILE A 147 7.14 -18.50 -20.12
N THR A 148 8.19 -19.24 -20.51
CA THR A 148 8.18 -20.71 -20.46
C THR A 148 8.33 -21.24 -19.04
N MET A 149 8.88 -20.42 -18.14
CA MET A 149 9.16 -20.76 -16.74
C MET A 149 8.24 -20.03 -15.76
N VAL A 150 7.69 -18.88 -16.15
CA VAL A 150 6.81 -18.04 -15.31
C VAL A 150 5.42 -17.88 -15.91
N THR A 151 4.43 -17.70 -15.06
CA THR A 151 3.05 -17.45 -15.51
C THR A 151 2.94 -16.02 -16.05
N ALA A 152 2.38 -15.84 -17.24
CA ALA A 152 2.24 -14.53 -17.87
C ALA A 152 1.12 -13.70 -17.23
N GLU A 153 -0.14 -14.16 -17.30
CA GLU A 153 -1.29 -13.39 -16.82
C GLU A 153 -1.30 -13.28 -15.28
N LYS A 154 -1.26 -12.03 -14.76
CA LYS A 154 -1.22 -11.73 -13.32
C LYS A 154 -0.11 -12.47 -12.55
N GLY A 155 0.97 -12.83 -13.25
CA GLY A 155 2.08 -13.58 -12.69
C GLY A 155 2.94 -12.78 -11.74
N LEU A 156 2.94 -11.45 -11.84
CA LEU A 156 3.69 -10.56 -10.96
C LEU A 156 2.73 -9.84 -10.00
N ARG A 157 3.07 -9.83 -8.72
CA ARG A 157 2.30 -9.12 -7.68
C ARG A 157 3.18 -8.45 -6.63
#